data_AF-A0A1G3BSH1-F1
#
_entry.id   AF-A0A1G3BSH1-F1
#
_cell.length_a   1.000
_cell.length_b   1.000
_cell.length_c   1.000
_cell.angle_alpha   90.00
_cell.angle_beta   90.00
_cell.angle_gamma   90.00
#
_symmetry.space_group_name_H-M   'P 1'
#
loop_
_entity.id
_entity.type
_entity.pdbx_description
1 polymer ?
#
loop_
_entity_poly.entity_id
_entity_poly.type
_entity_poly.pdbx_seq_one_letter_code
_entity_poly.pdbx_strand_id
1 'polypeptide(L)' 'MLAIHKKIVLDEQQKPFAVQIPIEEFERLEEVIENYGLSKLIDEVSEDERLSVEEAKKYYQSLKTNVES' A
#
# COMPACT_ATOMS: atom_id res chain seq x y z
N MET A 1 3.34 -18.65 -5.52
CA MET A 1 3.11 -18.21 -4.13
C MET A 1 4.45 -17.78 -3.58
N LEU A 2 4.55 -16.62 -2.91
CA LEU A 2 5.80 -16.22 -2.25
C LEU A 2 6.17 -17.29 -1.22
N ALA A 3 7.40 -17.78 -1.28
CA ALA A 3 7.94 -18.63 -0.23
C ALA A 3 8.21 -17.74 0.99
N ILE A 4 7.43 -17.92 2.06
CA ILE A 4 7.55 -17.16 3.30
C ILE A 4 8.04 -18.11 4.38
N HIS A 5 9.21 -17.84 4.93
CA HIS A 5 9.83 -18.59 6.01
C HIS A 5 9.22 -18.18 7.35
N LYS A 6 8.10 -18.81 7.70
CA LYS A 6 7.38 -18.53 8.93
C LYS A 6 7.69 -19.49 10.06
N LYS A 7 7.76 -18.95 11.27
CA LYS A 7 7.68 -19.69 12.53
C LYS A 7 6.39 -19.31 13.26
N ILE A 8 5.68 -20.29 13.80
CA ILE A 8 4.48 -20.04 14.60
C ILE A 8 4.91 -19.88 16.06
N VAL A 9 4.44 -18.81 16.71
CA VAL A 9 4.67 -18.55 18.12
C VAL A 9 3.44 -19.00 18.90
N LEU A 10 3.69 -19.88 19.88
CA LEU A 10 2.65 -20.47 20.74
C LEU A 10 2.68 -19.83 22.12
N ASP A 11 1.51 -19.72 22.76
CA ASP A 11 1.40 -19.36 24.18
C ASP A 11 1.61 -20.59 25.10
N GLU A 12 1.43 -20.38 26.41
CA GLU A 12 1.58 -21.42 27.44
C GLU A 12 0.59 -22.59 27.29
N GLN A 13 -0.53 -22.38 26.58
CA GLN A 13 -1.58 -23.38 26.32
C GLN A 13 -1.39 -24.06 24.97
N GLN A 14 -0.22 -23.88 24.33
CA GLN A 14 0.08 -24.32 22.96
C GLN A 14 -0.85 -23.71 21.89
N LYS A 15 -1.44 -22.55 22.17
CA LYS A 15 -2.28 -21.84 21.20
C LYS A 15 -1.42 -20.88 20.37
N PRO A 16 -1.51 -20.93 19.02
CA PRO A 16 -0.86 -19.94 18.17
C PRO A 16 -1.40 -18.53 18.42
N PHE A 17 -0.52 -17.56 18.65
CA PHE A 17 -0.91 -16.14 18.81
C PHE A 17 -0.12 -15.18 17.93
N ALA A 18 1.04 -15.59 17.41
CA ALA A 18 1.82 -14.78 16.49
C ALA A 18 2.55 -15.62 15.44
N VAL A 19 3.02 -14.93 14.41
CA VAL A 19 3.89 -15.49 13.36
C VAL A 19 5.14 -14.63 13.30
N GLN A 20 6.30 -15.28 13.29
CA GLN A 20 7.58 -14.64 13.06
C GLN A 20 8.05 -14.96 11.64
N ILE A 21 8.47 -13.94 10.90
CA ILE A 21 9.06 -14.03 9.57
C ILE A 21 10.33 -13.15 9.51
N PRO A 22 11.27 -13.41 8.60
CA PRO A 22 12.35 -12.48 8.30
C PRO A 22 11.82 -11.09 7.96
N ILE A 23 12.55 -10.05 8.36
CA ILE A 23 12.13 -8.66 8.12
C ILE A 23 11.99 -8.37 6.62
N GLU A 24 12.90 -8.88 5.80
CA GLU A 24 12.85 -8.65 4.34
C GLU A 24 11.59 -9.30 3.71
N GLU A 25 11.09 -10.38 4.28
CA GLU A 25 9.85 -11.01 3.81
C GLU A 25 8.60 -10.27 4.30
N PHE A 26 8.65 -9.68 5.49
CA PHE A 26 7.60 -8.79 5.97
C PHE A 26 7.48 -7.55 5.08
N GLU A 27 8.59 -6.87 4.80
CA GLU A 27 8.63 -5.68 3.92
C GLU A 27 8.13 -6.02 2.52
N ARG A 28 8.52 -7.18 1.97
CA ARG A 28 8.03 -7.64 0.67
C ARG A 28 6.53 -7.95 0.66
N LEU A 29 5.96 -8.39 1.78
CA LEU A 29 4.52 -8.57 1.90
C LEU A 29 3.80 -7.21 1.86
N GLU A 30 4.32 -6.22 2.58
CA GLU A 30 3.78 -4.84 2.54
C GLU A 30 3.84 -4.28 1.12
N GLU A 31 5.00 -4.36 0.46
CA GLU A 31 5.19 -3.87 -0.91
C GLU A 31 4.15 -4.47 -1.88
N VAL A 32 3.91 -5.78 -1.81
CA VAL A 32 2.93 -6.44 -2.70
C VAL A 32 1.51 -5.97 -2.43
N ILE A 33 1.14 -5.77 -1.16
CA ILE A 33 -0.19 -5.30 -0.78
C ILE A 33 -0.38 -3.83 -1.22
N GLU A 34 0.61 -2.99 -0.98
CA GLU A 34 0.61 -1.58 -1.37
C GLU A 34 0.55 -1.42 -2.88
N ASN A 35 1.39 -2.14 -3.63
CA ASN A 35 1.39 -2.10 -5.09
C ASN A 35 0.05 -2.57 -5.67
N TYR A 36 -0.58 -3.58 -5.08
CA TYR A 36 -1.92 -4.01 -5.49
C TYR A 36 -2.97 -2.92 -5.23
N GLY A 37 -2.95 -2.30 -4.05
CA GLY A 37 -3.84 -1.19 -3.71
C GLY A 37 -3.65 0.00 -4.66
N LEU A 38 -2.40 0.41 -4.90
CA LEU A 38 -2.05 1.46 -5.85
C LEU A 38 -2.52 1.13 -7.27
N SER A 39 -2.34 -0.10 -7.73
CA SER A 39 -2.84 -0.54 -9.04
C SER A 39 -4.35 -0.38 -9.15
N LYS A 40 -5.11 -0.68 -8.08
CA LYS A 40 -6.56 -0.49 -8.08
C LYS A 40 -6.96 0.97 -8.12
N LEU A 41 -6.29 1.82 -7.35
CA LEU A 41 -6.53 3.27 -7.41
C LEU A 41 -6.21 3.85 -8.80
N ILE A 42 -5.18 3.35 -9.48
CA ILE A 42 -4.84 3.73 -10.86
C ILE A 42 -5.92 3.24 -11.83
N ASP A 43 -6.38 2.00 -11.69
CA ASP A 43 -7.44 1.43 -12.53
C ASP A 43 -8.75 2.23 -12.40
N GLU A 44 -9.11 2.67 -11.19
CA GLU A 44 -10.32 3.45 -10.89
C GLU A 44 -10.38 4.79 -11.64
N VAL A 45 -9.22 5.42 -11.90
CA VAL A 45 -9.11 6.70 -12.61
C VAL A 45 -8.58 6.55 -14.04
N SER A 46 -8.58 5.34 -14.57
CA SER A 46 -7.96 5.04 -15.88
C SER A 46 -8.58 5.79 -17.06
N GLU A 47 -9.88 6.10 -16.96
CA GLU A 47 -10.67 6.85 -17.95
C GLU A 47 -10.77 8.36 -17.63
N ASP A 48 -10.20 8.81 -16.50
CA ASP A 48 -10.19 10.23 -16.13
C ASP A 48 -9.25 11.04 -17.06
N GLU A 49 -9.49 12.35 -17.10
CA GLU A 49 -8.68 13.27 -17.89
C GLU A 49 -7.20 13.23 -17.47
N ARG A 50 -6.32 12.98 -18.45
CA ARG A 50 -4.88 13.05 -18.24
C ARG A 50 -4.40 14.47 -18.40
N LEU A 51 -4.05 15.08 -17.28
CA LEU A 51 -3.46 16.41 -17.24
C LEU A 51 -1.99 16.39 -17.68
N SER A 52 -1.55 17.43 -18.39
CA SER A 52 -0.12 17.71 -18.52
C SER A 52 0.50 18.03 -17.15
N VAL A 53 1.82 17.94 -17.05
CA VAL A 53 2.53 18.28 -15.80
C VAL A 53 2.23 19.70 -15.33
N GLU A 54 2.04 20.65 -16.25
CA GLU A 54 1.69 22.03 -15.91
C GLU A 54 0.27 22.15 -15.36
N GLU A 55 -0.71 21.51 -16.00
CA GLU A 55 -2.11 21.49 -15.57
C GLU A 55 -2.27 20.76 -14.24
N ALA A 56 -1.61 19.62 -14.05
CA ALA A 56 -1.61 18.87 -12.80
C ALA A 56 -1.07 19.70 -11.63
N LYS A 57 0.02 20.46 -11.83
CA LYS A 57 0.57 21.36 -10.81
C LYS A 57 -0.39 22.49 -10.45
N LYS A 58 -1.02 23.12 -11.45
CA LYS A 58 -2.03 24.18 -11.23
C LYS A 58 -3.24 23.64 -10.47
N TYR A 59 -3.75 22.48 -10.89
CA TYR A 59 -4.87 21.81 -10.24
C TYR A 59 -4.56 21.47 -8.78
N TYR A 60 -3.40 20.84 -8.51
CA TYR A 60 -2.98 20.50 -7.16
C TYR A 60 -2.82 21.72 -6.24
N GLN A 61 -2.29 22.84 -6.76
CA GLN A 61 -2.22 24.10 -6.02
C GLN A 61 -3.62 24.62 -5.65
N SER A 62 -4.58 24.55 -6.58
CA SER A 62 -5.97 24.98 -6.32
C SER A 62 -6.65 24.15 -5.23
N LEU A 63 -6.36 22.84 -5.16
CA LEU A 63 -6.88 21.96 -4.10
C LEU A 63 -6.37 22.38 -2.73
N LYS A 64 -5.08 22.71 -2.58
CA LYS A 64 -4.51 23.16 -1.30
C LYS A 64 -5.16 24.44 -0.79
N THR A 65 -5.37 25.41 -1.67
CA THR A 65 -6.04 26.67 -1.30
C THR A 65 -7.47 26.45 -0.80
N ASN A 66 -8.19 25.46 -1.36
CA ASN A 66 -9.57 25.16 -0.97
C ASN A 66 -9.69 24.33 0.33
N VAL A 67 -8.66 23.58 0.73
CA VAL A 67 -8.67 22.76 1.96
C VAL A 67 -8.15 23.54 3.18
N GLU A 68 -7.32 24.56 2.98
CA GLU A 68 -6.77 25.41 4.05
C GLU A 68 -7.59 26.71 4.30
N SER A 69 -8.79 26.82 3.72
CA SER A 69 -9.73 27.94 3.94
C SER A 69 -10.71 27.70 5.08
#